data_AF-A0A8J3B8X8-F1
#
_entry.id   AF-A0A8J3B8X8-F1
#
_cell.length_a   1.000
_cell.length_b   1.000
_cell.length_c   1.000
_cell.angle_alpha   90.00
_cell.angle_beta   90.00
_cell.angle_gamma   90.00
#
_symmetry.space_group_name_H-M   'P 1'
#
loop_
_entity.id
_entity.type
_entity.pdbx_description
1 polymer ?
#
loop_
_entity_poly.entity_id
_entity_poly.type
_entity_poly.pdbx_seq_one_letter_code
_entity_poly.pdbx_strand_id
1 'polypeptide(L)'
;MKIDHLGPLRPSAALKPAARASSGSSFADVLDDERRRLAKAAYAQLLGDIERQGQKLAHTRSARDLLAYKALIQRFVREVVDRALAFEARHGQDRRRRPRVYKLLRVLDEKLLELSQAVLAKETPRVELLARIGEIHGLLVNLCV
;
A
#
# COMPACT_ATOMS: atom_id res chain seq x y z
N MET A 1 40.45 -55.04 45.86
CA MET A 1 40.52 -53.89 44.93
C MET A 1 39.75 -54.31 43.69
N LYS A 2 38.46 -53.94 43.49
CA LYS A 2 37.98 -52.77 42.70
C LYS A 2 38.88 -52.60 41.46
N ILE A 3 38.39 -52.68 40.22
CA ILE A 3 37.50 -51.67 39.61
C ILE A 3 36.67 -52.28 38.48
N ASP A 4 35.40 -51.90 38.49
CA ASP A 4 34.40 -52.02 37.45
C ASP A 4 34.65 -51.14 36.21
N HIS A 5 34.17 -51.64 35.06
CA HIS A 5 33.52 -50.96 33.91
C HIS A 5 34.18 -49.77 33.17
N LEU A 6 34.21 -49.86 31.82
CA LEU A 6 33.86 -48.84 30.77
C LEU A 6 34.57 -49.17 29.43
N GLY A 7 33.94 -49.85 28.47
CA GLY A 7 33.39 -49.23 27.23
C GLY A 7 34.15 -49.69 25.96
N PRO A 8 33.49 -49.86 24.80
CA PRO A 8 33.66 -48.80 23.81
C PRO A 8 32.34 -48.10 23.48
N LEU A 9 32.44 -46.78 23.36
CA LEU A 9 31.36 -45.89 22.97
C LEU A 9 30.88 -46.29 21.56
N ARG A 10 29.64 -46.79 21.48
CA ARG A 10 28.93 -46.89 20.21
C ARG A 10 28.74 -45.48 19.64
N PRO A 11 28.96 -45.25 18.34
CA PRO A 11 28.60 -43.99 17.73
C PRO A 11 27.08 -43.82 17.86
N SER A 12 26.68 -42.81 18.61
CA SER A 12 25.29 -42.39 18.73
C SER A 12 24.75 -42.17 17.32
N ALA A 13 23.78 -42.99 16.93
CA ALA A 13 23.05 -42.82 15.69
C ALA A 13 22.56 -41.37 15.63
N ALA A 14 23.00 -40.64 14.60
CA ALA A 14 22.58 -39.27 14.37
C ALA A 14 21.06 -39.20 14.43
N LEU A 15 20.52 -38.53 15.46
CA LEU A 15 19.13 -38.13 15.44
C LEU A 15 18.96 -37.18 14.26
N LYS A 16 18.40 -37.70 13.17
CA LYS A 16 17.74 -36.91 12.15
C LYS A 16 16.82 -35.93 12.88
N PRO A 17 16.95 -34.62 12.71
CA PRO A 17 15.94 -33.71 13.22
C PRO A 17 14.64 -34.07 12.50
N ALA A 18 13.69 -34.60 13.25
CA ALA A 18 12.33 -34.78 12.78
C ALA A 18 11.81 -33.38 12.45
N ALA A 19 11.81 -33.03 11.17
CA ALA A 19 11.08 -31.91 10.65
C ALA A 19 9.60 -32.16 10.95
N ARG A 20 9.14 -31.69 12.11
CA ARG A 20 7.72 -31.42 12.32
C ARG A 20 7.37 -30.31 11.36
N ALA A 21 6.89 -30.68 10.18
CA ALA A 21 6.10 -29.79 9.37
C ALA A 21 4.88 -29.40 10.22
N SER A 22 4.94 -28.22 10.84
CA SER A 22 3.76 -27.60 11.40
C SER A 22 2.83 -27.30 10.24
N SER A 23 1.71 -28.02 10.17
CA SER A 23 0.64 -27.83 9.20
C SER A 23 -0.19 -26.57 9.50
N GLY A 24 0.47 -25.50 9.94
CA GLY A 24 -0.09 -24.19 10.25
C GLY A 24 0.83 -23.10 9.73
N SER A 25 0.25 -21.99 9.29
CA SER A 25 0.96 -20.80 8.82
C SER A 25 2.05 -20.39 9.83
N SER A 26 3.26 -20.08 9.34
CA SER A 26 4.36 -19.62 10.18
C SER A 26 3.99 -18.33 10.92
N PHE A 27 4.56 -18.07 12.09
CA PHE A 27 4.41 -16.78 12.78
C PHE A 27 4.75 -15.59 11.86
N ALA A 28 5.74 -15.76 10.99
CA ALA A 28 6.11 -14.75 10.00
C ALA A 28 4.98 -14.48 8.99
N ASP A 29 4.27 -15.53 8.56
CA ASP A 29 3.15 -15.42 7.61
C ASP A 29 1.97 -14.68 8.25
N VAL A 30 1.64 -15.03 9.50
CA VAL A 30 0.57 -14.38 10.28
C VAL A 30 0.88 -12.90 10.52
N LEU A 31 2.13 -12.58 10.87
CA LEU A 31 2.55 -11.19 11.07
C LEU A 31 2.49 -10.38 9.77
N ASP A 32 2.90 -10.96 8.64
CA ASP A 32 2.82 -10.30 7.34
C ASP A 32 1.36 -10.08 6.89
N ASP A 33 0.46 -11.03 7.19
CA ASP A 33 -0.97 -10.87 6.95
C ASP A 33 -1.59 -9.74 7.78
N GLU A 34 -1.28 -9.65 9.07
CA GLU A 34 -1.74 -8.53 9.90
C GLU A 34 -1.18 -7.18 9.39
N ARG A 35 0.09 -7.12 8.99
CA ARG A 35 0.68 -5.91 8.38
C ARG A 35 0.00 -5.52 7.07
N ARG A 36 -0.45 -6.49 6.27
CA ARG A 36 -1.26 -6.26 5.05
C ARG A 36 -2.66 -5.76 5.41
N ARG A 37 -3.29 -6.31 6.45
CA ARG A 37 -4.62 -5.89 6.90
C ARG A 37 -4.62 -4.45 7.42
N LEU A 38 -3.66 -4.10 8.28
CA LEU A 38 -3.48 -2.74 8.80
C LEU A 38 -3.21 -1.73 7.67
N ALA A 39 -2.49 -2.14 6.62
CA ALA A 39 -2.31 -1.36 5.39
C ALA A 39 -3.64 -0.94 4.78
N LYS A 40 -4.47 -1.94 4.51
CA LYS A 40 -5.72 -1.78 3.77
C LYS A 40 -6.66 -0.86 4.55
N ALA A 41 -6.69 -1.01 5.87
CA ALA A 41 -7.44 -0.12 6.75
C ALA A 41 -6.94 1.34 6.66
N ALA A 42 -5.63 1.56 6.76
CA ALA A 42 -5.04 2.90 6.65
C ALA A 42 -5.31 3.55 5.28
N TYR A 43 -5.24 2.77 4.18
CA TYR A 43 -5.56 3.24 2.84
C TYR A 43 -7.03 3.61 2.68
N ALA A 44 -7.94 2.78 3.21
CA ALA A 44 -9.37 3.08 3.20
C ALA A 44 -9.69 4.36 3.96
N GLN A 45 -9.05 4.58 5.12
CA GLN A 45 -9.19 5.84 5.87
C GLN A 45 -8.71 7.05 5.06
N LEU A 46 -7.52 6.95 4.45
CA LEU A 46 -6.94 8.05 3.68
C LEU A 46 -7.75 8.35 2.41
N LEU A 47 -8.29 7.33 1.73
CA LEU A 47 -9.23 7.51 0.61
C LEU A 47 -10.48 8.25 1.07
N GLY A 48 -11.05 7.87 2.22
CA GLY A 48 -12.19 8.59 2.81
C GLY A 48 -11.88 10.05 3.17
N ASP A 49 -10.68 10.34 3.66
CA ASP A 49 -10.22 11.72 3.89
C ASP A 49 -10.12 12.52 2.58
N ILE A 50 -9.57 11.91 1.52
CA ILE A 50 -9.45 12.49 0.19
C ILE A 50 -10.84 12.79 -0.38
N GLU A 51 -11.78 11.85 -0.26
CA GLU A 51 -13.15 12.03 -0.74
C GLU A 51 -13.84 13.21 -0.04
N ARG A 52 -13.79 13.26 1.29
CA ARG A 52 -14.35 14.37 2.07
C ARG A 52 -13.73 15.71 1.70
N GLN A 53 -12.40 15.77 1.57
CA GLN A 53 -11.70 16.99 1.20
C GLN A 53 -12.02 17.40 -0.25
N GLY A 54 -12.22 16.43 -1.16
CA GLY A 54 -12.66 16.67 -2.53
C GLY A 54 -14.07 17.28 -2.57
N GLN A 55 -15.02 16.72 -1.83
CA GLN A 55 -16.38 17.28 -1.71
C GLN A 55 -16.35 18.72 -1.18
N LYS A 56 -15.51 18.99 -0.17
CA LYS A 56 -15.30 20.34 0.35
C LYS A 56 -14.72 21.28 -0.70
N LEU A 57 -13.68 20.85 -1.43
CA LEU A 57 -13.07 21.62 -2.52
C LEU A 57 -14.10 21.97 -3.62
N ALA A 58 -14.94 21.02 -4.02
CA ALA A 58 -15.99 21.29 -5.01
C ALA A 58 -17.01 22.33 -4.53
N HIS A 59 -17.20 22.46 -3.22
CA HIS A 59 -18.09 23.46 -2.63
C HIS A 59 -17.41 24.83 -2.51
N THR A 60 -16.24 24.89 -1.87
CA THR A 60 -15.56 26.15 -1.53
C THR A 60 -14.78 26.75 -2.69
N ARG A 61 -14.28 25.91 -3.62
CA ARG A 61 -13.39 26.30 -4.72
C ARG A 61 -12.19 27.15 -4.28
N SER A 62 -11.71 26.91 -3.06
CA SER A 62 -10.63 27.72 -2.48
C SER A 62 -9.25 27.13 -2.79
N ALA A 63 -8.26 27.99 -3.01
CA ALA A 63 -6.86 27.56 -3.16
C ALA A 63 -6.37 26.78 -1.94
N ARG A 64 -6.82 27.15 -0.73
CA ARG A 64 -6.53 26.44 0.52
C ARG A 64 -7.03 24.99 0.47
N ASP A 65 -8.27 24.77 0.05
CA ASP A 65 -8.84 23.42 -0.03
C ASP A 65 -8.23 22.60 -1.15
N LEU A 66 -7.79 23.25 -2.25
CA LEU A 66 -7.06 22.60 -3.34
C LEU A 66 -5.69 22.11 -2.85
N LEU A 67 -4.96 22.93 -2.11
CA LEU A 67 -3.67 22.55 -1.51
C LEU A 67 -3.85 21.40 -0.51
N ALA A 68 -4.87 21.46 0.35
CA ALA A 68 -5.17 20.37 1.28
C ALA A 68 -5.52 19.06 0.56
N TYR A 69 -6.32 19.13 -0.51
CA TYR A 69 -6.67 17.97 -1.33
C TYR A 69 -5.42 17.35 -1.98
N LYS A 70 -4.57 18.17 -2.62
CA LYS A 70 -3.30 17.72 -3.20
C LYS A 70 -2.36 17.09 -2.16
N ALA A 71 -2.28 17.66 -0.96
CA ALA A 71 -1.43 17.14 0.11
C ALA A 71 -1.86 15.73 0.56
N LEU A 72 -3.17 15.49 0.68
CA LEU A 72 -3.71 14.16 1.01
C LEU A 72 -3.40 13.13 -0.07
N ILE A 73 -3.56 13.51 -1.35
CA ILE A 73 -3.22 12.64 -2.48
C ILE A 73 -1.73 12.33 -2.50
N GLN A 74 -0.88 13.33 -2.29
CA GLN A 74 0.57 13.13 -2.25
C GLN A 74 0.97 12.18 -1.11
N ARG A 75 0.32 12.30 0.06
CA ARG A 75 0.51 11.35 1.17
C ARG A 75 0.09 9.94 0.77
N PHE A 76 -1.06 9.78 0.13
CA PHE A 76 -1.54 8.49 -0.33
C PHE A 76 -0.59 7.83 -1.33
N VAL A 77 -0.15 8.58 -2.34
CA VAL A 77 0.79 8.08 -3.35
C VAL A 77 2.09 7.60 -2.72
N ARG A 78 2.67 8.36 -1.77
CA ARG A 78 3.88 7.92 -1.04
C ARG A 78 3.65 6.58 -0.34
N GLU A 79 2.57 6.47 0.43
CA GLU A 79 2.24 5.27 1.20
C GLU A 79 2.00 4.03 0.33
N VAL A 80 1.48 4.19 -0.89
CA VAL A 80 1.31 3.10 -1.86
C VAL A 80 2.63 2.73 -2.54
N VAL A 81 3.40 3.72 -3.00
CA VAL A 81 4.69 3.49 -3.68
C VAL A 81 5.69 2.85 -2.73
N ASP A 82 5.82 3.33 -1.50
CA ASP A 82 6.75 2.78 -0.51
C ASP A 82 6.46 1.30 -0.22
N ARG A 83 5.18 0.92 -0.18
CA ARG A 83 4.79 -0.49 -0.05
C ARG A 83 5.03 -1.32 -1.30
N ALA A 84 4.75 -0.78 -2.49
CA ALA A 84 5.03 -1.47 -3.74
C ALA A 84 6.52 -1.83 -3.84
N LEU A 85 7.41 -0.89 -3.48
CA LEU A 85 8.86 -1.10 -3.43
C LEU A 85 9.27 -2.12 -2.34
N ALA A 86 8.69 -2.04 -1.15
CA ALA A 86 8.98 -2.99 -0.07
C ALA A 86 8.52 -4.42 -0.39
N PHE A 87 7.42 -4.57 -1.14
CA PHE A 87 6.92 -5.87 -1.59
C PHE A 87 7.84 -6.50 -2.65
N GLU A 88 8.30 -5.71 -3.63
CA GLU A 88 9.25 -6.16 -4.66
C GLU A 88 10.55 -6.71 -4.06
N ALA A 89 11.11 -6.03 -3.06
CA ALA A 89 12.35 -6.45 -2.40
C ALA A 89 12.25 -7.82 -1.71
N ARG A 90 11.03 -8.21 -1.28
CA ARG A 90 10.78 -9.47 -0.56
C ARG A 90 10.35 -10.62 -1.46
N HIS A 91 9.64 -10.34 -2.56
CA HIS A 91 8.98 -11.38 -3.37
C HIS A 91 9.60 -11.56 -4.76
N GLY A 92 10.64 -10.79 -5.13
CA GLY A 92 11.49 -11.01 -6.31
C GLY A 92 10.81 -10.93 -7.69
N GLN A 93 9.48 -10.83 -7.73
CA GLN A 93 8.71 -11.14 -8.92
C GLN A 93 7.54 -10.19 -9.12
N ASP A 94 7.85 -8.93 -9.46
CA ASP A 94 6.94 -8.16 -10.33
C ASP A 94 7.62 -7.07 -11.17
N ARG A 95 8.48 -7.48 -12.10
CA ARG A 95 9.07 -6.57 -13.10
C ARG A 95 8.02 -5.92 -14.04
N ARG A 96 6.75 -6.38 -14.04
CA ARG A 96 5.68 -5.89 -14.94
C ARG A 96 4.76 -4.86 -14.29
N ARG A 97 4.67 -4.77 -12.96
CA ARG A 97 3.81 -3.80 -12.25
C ARG A 97 4.36 -2.37 -12.26
N ARG A 98 5.68 -2.18 -12.14
CA ARG A 98 6.32 -0.84 -12.15
C ARG A 98 5.86 0.08 -13.29
N PRO A 99 5.91 -0.34 -14.57
CA PRO A 99 5.50 0.52 -15.69
C PRO A 99 4.02 0.97 -15.59
N ARG A 100 3.15 0.12 -15.03
CA ARG A 100 1.72 0.43 -14.87
C ARG A 100 1.50 1.46 -13.78
N VAL A 101 2.16 1.31 -12.62
CA VAL A 101 2.09 2.28 -11.52
C VAL A 101 2.59 3.65 -11.99
N TYR A 102 3.76 3.71 -12.64
CA TYR A 102 4.28 4.99 -13.15
C TYR A 102 3.34 5.63 -14.20
N LYS A 103 2.74 4.82 -15.08
CA LYS A 103 1.75 5.33 -16.04
C LYS A 103 0.53 5.92 -15.32
N LEU A 104 0.00 5.24 -14.30
CA LEU A 104 -1.12 5.74 -13.50
C LEU A 104 -0.77 7.02 -12.75
N LEU A 105 0.45 7.12 -12.19
CA LEU A 105 0.91 8.35 -11.52
C LEU A 105 1.00 9.54 -12.48
N ARG A 106 1.43 9.33 -13.73
CA ARG A 106 1.41 10.39 -14.75
C ARG A 106 0.00 10.88 -15.05
N VAL A 107 -0.94 9.95 -15.25
CA VAL A 107 -2.35 10.29 -15.47
C VAL A 107 -2.94 11.01 -14.26
N LEU A 108 -2.59 10.60 -13.04
CA LEU A 108 -3.01 11.28 -11.81
C LEU A 108 -2.52 12.73 -11.75
N ASP A 109 -1.26 12.98 -12.09
CA ASP A 109 -0.70 14.33 -12.14
C ASP A 109 -1.41 15.21 -13.18
N GLU A 110 -1.67 14.67 -14.37
CA GLU A 110 -2.45 15.35 -15.42
C GLU A 110 -3.83 15.74 -14.92
N LYS A 111 -4.54 14.81 -14.26
CA LYS A 111 -5.87 15.07 -13.70
C LYS A 111 -5.85 16.08 -12.55
N LEU A 112 -4.81 16.11 -11.73
CA LEU A 112 -4.64 17.13 -10.70
C LEU A 112 -4.39 18.52 -11.30
N LEU A 113 -3.67 18.60 -12.42
CA LEU A 113 -3.47 19.85 -13.15
C LEU A 113 -4.79 20.35 -13.75
N GLU A 114 -5.54 19.48 -14.43
CA GLU A 114 -6.87 19.79 -14.96
C GLU A 114 -7.82 20.29 -13.86
N LEU A 115 -7.89 19.59 -12.72
CA LEU A 115 -8.69 20.03 -11.57
C LEU A 115 -8.25 21.40 -11.06
N SER A 116 -6.95 21.67 -11.01
CA SER A 116 -6.43 22.95 -10.54
C SER A 116 -6.87 24.10 -11.46
N GLN A 117 -6.81 23.90 -12.77
CA GLN A 117 -7.28 24.87 -13.75
C GLN A 117 -8.80 25.09 -13.61
N ALA A 118 -9.56 24.00 -13.45
CA ALA A 118 -11.00 24.05 -13.27
C ALA A 118 -11.43 24.79 -11.99
N VAL A 119 -10.67 24.66 -10.89
CA VAL A 119 -10.93 25.38 -9.64
C VAL A 119 -10.64 26.88 -9.78
N LEU A 120 -9.61 27.25 -10.56
CA LEU A 120 -9.25 28.66 -10.82
C LEU A 120 -10.22 29.34 -11.81
N ALA A 121 -10.81 28.57 -12.73
CA ALA A 121 -11.84 29.05 -13.64
C ALA A 121 -13.13 29.33 -12.86
N LYS A 122 -13.55 30.61 -12.82
CA LYS A 122 -14.70 31.07 -12.04
C LYS A 122 -16.05 30.49 -12.50
N GLU A 123 -16.12 29.98 -13.73
CA GLU A 123 -17.37 29.53 -14.36
C GLU A 123 -17.56 28.01 -14.31
N THR A 124 -16.60 27.24 -13.76
CA THR A 124 -16.70 25.78 -13.77
C THR A 124 -17.90 25.28 -12.94
N PRO A 125 -18.83 24.53 -13.55
CA PRO A 125 -19.96 23.93 -12.86
C PRO A 125 -19.51 23.01 -11.73
N ARG A 126 -20.26 22.99 -10.62
CA ARG A 126 -19.93 22.14 -9.46
C ARG A 126 -19.92 20.66 -9.82
N VAL A 127 -20.84 20.24 -10.69
CA VAL A 127 -20.95 18.85 -11.17
C VAL A 127 -19.69 18.44 -11.92
N GLU A 128 -19.11 19.33 -12.71
CA GLU A 128 -17.86 19.05 -13.43
C GLU A 128 -16.68 18.90 -12.47
N LEU A 129 -16.57 19.76 -11.44
CA LEU A 129 -15.54 19.60 -10.40
C LEU A 129 -15.68 18.27 -9.67
N LEU A 130 -16.90 17.87 -9.33
CA LEU A 130 -17.17 16.57 -8.69
C LEU A 130 -16.80 15.40 -9.60
N ALA A 131 -17.08 15.50 -10.91
CA ALA A 131 -16.69 14.48 -11.88
C ALA A 131 -15.15 14.32 -11.93
N ARG A 132 -14.41 15.44 -12.02
CA ARG A 132 -12.93 15.43 -12.01
C ARG A 132 -12.36 14.86 -10.71
N ILE A 133 -12.95 15.21 -9.57
CA ILE A 133 -12.59 14.63 -8.26
C ILE A 133 -12.87 13.13 -8.22
N GLY A 134 -14.00 12.68 -8.79
CA GLY A 134 -14.37 11.28 -8.91
C GLY A 134 -13.41 10.48 -9.79
N GLU A 135 -12.97 11.04 -10.93
CA GLU A 135 -11.93 10.44 -11.77
C GLU A 135 -10.63 10.23 -11.00
N ILE A 136 -10.18 11.26 -10.27
CA ILE A 136 -8.99 11.17 -9.41
C ILE A 136 -9.17 10.07 -8.36
N HIS A 137 -10.32 10.03 -7.68
CA HIS A 137 -10.61 8.99 -6.69
C HIS A 137 -10.55 7.58 -7.30
N GLY A 138 -11.12 7.38 -8.50
CA GLY A 138 -11.04 6.12 -9.24
C GLY A 138 -9.60 5.70 -9.57
N LEU A 139 -8.75 6.66 -9.97
CA LEU A 139 -7.32 6.41 -10.20
C LEU A 139 -6.61 5.96 -8.92
N LEU A 140 -6.92 6.58 -7.78
CA LEU A 140 -6.33 6.20 -6.48
C LEU A 140 -6.77 4.81 -6.03
N VAL A 141 -8.04 4.45 -6.23
CA VAL A 141 -8.52 3.08 -5.97
C VAL A 141 -7.76 2.07 -6.83
N ASN A 142 -7.54 2.37 -8.12
CA ASN A 142 -6.80 1.50 -9.03
C ASN A 142 -5.32 1.32 -8.63
N LEU A 143 -4.73 2.24 -7.87
CA LEU A 143 -3.38 2.09 -7.33
C LEU A 143 -3.32 1.12 -6.13
N CYS A 144 -4.44 0.87 -5.45
CA CYS A 144 -4.53 -0.05 -4.31
C CYS A 144 -4.88 -1.50 -4.69
N VAL A 145 -5.41 -1.73 -5.89
CA VAL A 145 -5.85 -3.04 -6.40
C VAL A 145 -4.67 -3.81 -7.02
#